data_AF-D4HWK2-F1
#
_entry.id   AF-D4HWK2-F1
#
_cell.length_a   1.000
_cell.length_b   1.000
_cell.length_c   1.000
_cell.angle_alpha   90.00
_cell.angle_beta   90.00
_cell.angle_gamma   90.00
#
_symmetry.space_group_name_H-M   'P 1'
#
loop_
_entity.id
_entity.type
_entity.pdbx_description
1 polymer ?
#
loop_
_entity_poly.entity_id
_entity_poly.type
_entity_poly.pdbx_seq_one_letter_code
_entity_poly.pdbx_strand_id
1 'polypeptide(L)'
;MVFPYYLVPAAAGVVTNPSARYAFRPQQVVSVTQSVTSKKMIDETTGALRDFSQHYCDIWQQQSGHAPASKELYGIPSTCVIASHEEEVWWLPQPFTLEPNLNAVERALDIRLQPAVTAFYTSQFAGDMTASLHGQQISLLQTWSEDDFLRVQENLIGHLLMKRRLKQSPTLFIATTDSELEVISVCNMSGEVILEQLGTKKRQVIAPSIRNFLISLQPLIINYPN
;
A
#
# COMPACT_ATOMS: atom_id res chain seq x y z
N MET A 1 -41.13 -31.03 36.68
CA MET A 1 -41.04 -32.26 35.88
C MET A 1 -39.58 -32.74 35.99
N VAL A 2 -39.19 -33.48 37.05
CA VAL A 2 -39.27 -34.95 37.25
C VAL A 2 -38.53 -35.69 36.10
N PHE A 3 -37.20 -35.93 36.19
CA PHE A 3 -36.44 -37.11 36.74
C PHE A 3 -36.67 -38.45 35.97
N PRO A 4 -35.79 -39.48 36.05
CA PRO A 4 -34.34 -39.61 36.32
C PRO A 4 -33.65 -40.61 35.32
N TYR A 5 -32.36 -40.99 35.42
CA TYR A 5 -31.89 -42.19 36.14
C TYR A 5 -30.38 -42.14 36.47
N TYR A 6 -30.08 -42.73 37.63
CA TYR A 6 -28.82 -42.87 38.38
C TYR A 6 -27.82 -43.87 37.75
N LEU A 7 -26.51 -43.70 38.03
CA LEU A 7 -25.73 -44.58 38.92
C LEU A 7 -24.28 -44.10 39.13
N VAL A 8 -23.83 -44.11 40.39
CA VAL A 8 -22.44 -44.02 40.89
C VAL A 8 -22.25 -45.26 41.78
N PRO A 9 -21.10 -45.98 41.74
CA PRO A 9 -20.05 -45.91 42.78
C PRO A 9 -18.63 -46.12 42.18
N ALA A 10 -17.46 -46.00 42.82
CA ALA A 10 -16.98 -45.65 44.16
C ALA A 10 -15.46 -45.32 44.06
N ALA A 11 -14.92 -44.80 45.16
CA ALA A 11 -13.57 -44.26 45.38
C ALA A 11 -12.38 -45.23 45.21
N ALA A 12 -11.19 -44.67 44.95
CA ALA A 12 -10.00 -44.71 45.83
C ALA A 12 -8.70 -44.35 45.07
N GLY A 13 -7.76 -43.66 45.75
CA GLY A 13 -6.33 -43.73 45.42
C GLY A 13 -5.63 -42.40 45.13
N VAL A 14 -5.01 -41.84 46.16
CA VAL A 14 -3.98 -40.78 46.07
C VAL A 14 -2.69 -41.40 45.52
N VAL A 15 -2.09 -40.82 44.48
CA VAL A 15 -0.64 -40.94 44.21
C VAL A 15 -0.09 -39.58 43.75
N THR A 16 0.88 -39.10 44.51
CA THR A 16 1.72 -37.92 44.28
C THR A 16 2.81 -38.21 43.24
N ASN A 17 3.06 -37.31 42.28
CA ASN A 17 4.43 -36.79 42.01
C ASN A 17 4.41 -35.60 41.03
N PRO A 18 5.37 -34.65 41.15
CA PRO A 18 5.40 -33.39 40.44
C PRO A 18 6.19 -33.50 39.15
N SER A 19 5.74 -32.81 38.11
CA SER A 19 6.58 -32.36 36.99
C SER A 19 5.82 -31.27 36.24
N ALA A 20 5.90 -30.05 36.75
CA ALA A 20 5.54 -28.86 36.01
C ALA A 20 6.54 -28.70 34.85
N ARG A 21 6.21 -29.27 33.69
CA ARG A 21 6.80 -28.81 32.43
C ARG A 21 5.94 -27.67 31.93
N TYR A 22 6.47 -26.45 32.03
CA TYR A 22 5.98 -25.28 31.32
C TYR A 22 5.88 -25.63 29.82
N ALA A 23 4.68 -25.92 29.35
CA ALA A 23 4.37 -25.90 27.94
C ALA A 23 4.29 -24.43 27.51
N PHE A 24 5.40 -23.88 27.02
CA PHE A 24 5.44 -22.57 26.38
C PHE A 24 4.47 -22.62 25.18
N ARG A 25 3.36 -21.87 25.25
CA ARG A 25 2.35 -21.80 24.19
C ARG A 25 2.98 -21.17 22.93
N PRO A 26 3.02 -21.86 21.77
CA PRO A 26 3.59 -21.31 20.54
C PRO A 26 2.73 -20.20 19.89
N GLN A 27 1.49 -19.97 20.34
CA GLN A 27 0.58 -19.01 19.70
C GLN A 27 0.94 -17.54 19.95
N GLN A 28 1.55 -17.18 21.09
CA GLN A 28 1.89 -15.77 21.38
C GLN A 28 3.09 -15.28 20.56
N VAL A 29 4.11 -16.11 20.34
CA VAL A 29 5.35 -15.72 19.64
C VAL A 29 5.12 -15.40 18.16
N VAL A 30 4.20 -16.12 17.50
CA VAL A 30 3.87 -15.89 16.07
C VAL A 30 3.18 -14.54 15.87
N SER A 31 2.24 -14.18 16.75
CA SER A 31 1.50 -12.90 16.66
C SER A 31 2.40 -11.68 16.87
N VAL A 32 3.35 -11.75 17.80
CA VAL A 32 4.31 -10.67 18.07
C VAL A 32 5.27 -10.51 16.90
N THR A 33 5.83 -11.61 16.38
CA THR A 33 6.76 -11.56 15.24
C THR A 33 6.11 -10.99 13.97
N GLN A 34 4.85 -11.36 13.70
CA GLN A 34 4.09 -10.79 12.59
C GLN A 34 3.84 -9.28 12.78
N SER A 35 3.43 -8.84 13.97
CA SER A 35 3.21 -7.41 14.26
C SER A 35 4.48 -6.56 14.11
N VAL A 36 5.64 -7.09 14.50
CA VAL A 36 6.94 -6.43 14.37
C VAL A 36 7.37 -6.33 12.90
N THR A 37 7.16 -7.41 12.14
CA THR A 37 7.50 -7.46 10.71
C THR A 37 6.63 -6.48 9.91
N SER A 38 5.33 -6.44 10.20
CA SER A 38 4.41 -5.48 9.57
C SER A 38 4.78 -4.03 9.88
N LYS A 39 5.09 -3.72 11.14
CA LYS A 39 5.55 -2.38 11.53
C LYS A 39 6.82 -1.98 10.78
N LYS A 40 7.81 -2.87 10.71
CA LYS A 40 9.05 -2.62 9.98
C LYS A 40 8.80 -2.32 8.50
N MET A 41 7.94 -3.10 7.82
CA MET A 41 7.61 -2.86 6.42
C MET A 41 6.91 -1.52 6.19
N ILE A 42 6.04 -1.11 7.12
CA ILE A 42 5.37 0.20 7.08
C ILE A 42 6.42 1.31 7.20
N ASP A 43 7.25 1.29 8.25
CA ASP A 43 8.26 2.31 8.51
C ASP A 43 9.25 2.45 7.33
N GLU A 44 9.70 1.33 6.77
CA GLU A 44 10.60 1.29 5.62
C GLU A 44 9.97 1.85 4.33
N THR A 45 8.68 1.57 4.11
CA THR A 45 7.96 2.08 2.93
C THR A 45 7.69 3.57 3.05
N THR A 46 7.22 4.02 4.22
CA THR A 46 6.99 5.43 4.51
C THR A 46 8.27 6.25 4.36
N GLY A 47 9.40 5.76 4.89
CA GLY A 47 10.70 6.41 4.73
C GLY A 47 11.09 6.54 3.26
N ALA A 48 11.10 5.43 2.52
CA ALA A 48 11.48 5.44 1.10
C ALA A 48 10.57 6.32 0.23
N LEU A 49 9.27 6.38 0.53
CA LEU A 49 8.33 7.22 -0.23
C LEU A 49 8.58 8.71 0.04
N ARG A 50 8.83 9.09 1.30
CA ARG A 50 9.17 10.47 1.65
C ARG A 50 10.50 10.90 1.03
N ASP A 51 11.50 10.03 1.05
CA ASP A 51 12.79 10.29 0.42
C ASP A 51 12.64 10.53 -1.10
N PHE A 52 11.86 9.67 -1.78
CA PHE A 52 11.55 9.86 -3.20
C PHE A 52 10.80 11.17 -3.47
N SER A 53 9.80 11.48 -2.64
CA SER A 53 8.97 12.69 -2.80
C SER A 53 9.77 13.98 -2.59
N GLN A 54 10.66 13.98 -1.59
CA GLN A 54 11.57 15.11 -1.36
C GLN A 54 12.51 15.28 -2.55
N HIS A 55 13.13 14.19 -3.02
CA HIS A 55 14.02 14.23 -4.19
C HIS A 55 13.29 14.71 -5.45
N TYR A 56 12.02 14.31 -5.64
CA TYR A 56 11.18 14.80 -6.72
C TYR A 56 10.98 16.32 -6.64
N CYS A 57 10.64 16.85 -5.46
CA CYS A 57 10.49 18.29 -5.24
C CYS A 57 11.81 19.04 -5.46
N ASP A 58 12.94 18.50 -5.00
CA ASP A 58 14.27 19.11 -5.16
C ASP A 58 14.65 19.22 -6.63
N ILE A 59 14.36 18.19 -7.43
CA ILE A 59 14.62 18.19 -8.87
C ILE A 59 13.77 19.24 -9.58
N TRP A 60 12.48 19.38 -9.24
CA TRP A 60 11.61 20.45 -9.76
C TRP A 60 12.15 21.84 -9.43
N GLN A 61 12.53 22.05 -8.18
CA GLN A 61 13.09 23.32 -7.73
C GLN A 61 14.41 23.65 -8.46
N GLN A 62 15.26 22.65 -8.71
CA GLN A 62 16.54 22.83 -9.40
C GLN A 62 16.39 23.09 -10.91
N GLN A 63 15.46 22.41 -11.58
CA GLN A 63 15.32 22.49 -13.04
C GLN A 63 14.37 23.58 -13.51
N SER A 64 13.29 23.83 -12.76
CA SER A 64 12.23 24.76 -13.16
C SER A 64 12.15 26.00 -12.26
N GLY A 65 12.82 25.99 -11.09
CA GLY A 65 12.83 27.11 -10.16
C GLY A 65 11.59 27.20 -9.25
N HIS A 66 10.69 26.22 -9.31
CA HIS A 66 9.45 26.16 -8.53
C HIS A 66 9.13 24.73 -8.06
N ALA A 67 8.11 24.60 -7.20
CA ALA A 67 7.59 23.31 -6.76
C ALA A 67 6.92 22.53 -7.92
N PRO A 68 6.72 21.21 -7.79
CA PRO A 68 5.99 20.43 -8.78
C PRO A 68 4.71 21.09 -9.28
N ALA A 69 4.56 21.18 -10.60
CA ALA A 69 3.39 21.75 -11.26
C ALA A 69 2.53 20.66 -11.90
N SER A 70 1.21 20.78 -11.81
CA SER A 70 0.27 19.86 -12.45
C SER A 70 -0.95 20.59 -13.01
N LYS A 71 -1.22 20.38 -14.30
CA LYS A 71 -2.46 20.80 -14.97
C LYS A 71 -3.63 19.87 -14.65
N GLU A 72 -3.36 18.57 -14.48
CA GLU A 72 -4.37 17.55 -14.20
C GLU A 72 -5.04 17.75 -12.84
N LEU A 73 -4.33 18.37 -11.89
CA LEU A 73 -4.82 18.68 -10.56
C LEU A 73 -5.45 20.07 -10.45
N TYR A 74 -5.50 20.84 -11.55
CA TYR A 74 -6.09 22.17 -11.55
C TYR A 74 -7.59 22.13 -11.23
N GLY A 75 -8.00 22.94 -10.24
CA GLY A 75 -9.38 22.99 -9.75
C GLY A 75 -9.79 21.82 -8.86
N ILE A 76 -8.89 20.87 -8.55
CA ILE A 76 -9.15 19.77 -7.63
C ILE A 76 -8.64 20.14 -6.22
N PRO A 77 -9.51 20.31 -5.21
CA PRO A 77 -9.11 20.76 -3.88
C PRO A 77 -8.14 19.79 -3.18
N SER A 78 -7.09 20.34 -2.59
CA SER A 78 -6.17 19.63 -1.69
C SER A 78 -5.38 20.62 -0.84
N THR A 79 -4.95 20.17 0.34
CA THR A 79 -3.97 20.88 1.18
C THR A 79 -2.59 20.95 0.54
N CYS A 80 -2.31 20.12 -0.47
CA CYS A 80 -1.03 20.10 -1.18
C CYS A 80 -0.81 21.35 -2.04
N VAL A 81 -1.88 22.05 -2.45
CA VAL A 81 -1.79 23.22 -3.32
C VAL A 81 -1.15 24.38 -2.58
N ILE A 82 -0.02 24.86 -3.10
CA ILE A 82 0.68 26.05 -2.57
C ILE A 82 0.40 27.30 -3.39
N ALA A 83 0.14 27.14 -4.69
CA ALA A 83 -0.18 28.22 -5.62
C ALA A 83 -0.96 27.68 -6.83
N SER A 84 -1.63 28.58 -7.55
CA SER A 84 -2.32 28.27 -8.80
C SER A 84 -1.97 29.32 -9.85
N HIS A 85 -1.57 28.88 -11.03
CA HIS A 85 -1.10 29.72 -12.13
C HIS A 85 -1.68 29.21 -13.44
N GLU A 86 -2.32 30.07 -14.25
CA GLU A 86 -2.62 29.83 -15.68
C GLU A 86 -2.96 28.37 -16.06
N GLU A 87 -3.89 27.73 -15.32
CA GLU A 87 -4.38 26.35 -15.53
C GLU A 87 -3.52 25.21 -14.96
N GLU A 88 -2.57 25.50 -14.06
CA GLU A 88 -1.86 24.51 -13.26
C GLU A 88 -1.85 24.87 -11.77
N VAL A 89 -1.64 23.86 -10.94
CA VAL A 89 -1.37 24.02 -9.50
C VAL A 89 0.06 23.65 -9.20
N TRP A 90 0.71 24.46 -8.38
CA TRP A 90 1.97 24.11 -7.76
C TRP A 90 1.67 23.45 -6.42
N TRP A 91 2.37 22.38 -6.11
CA TRP A 91 2.06 21.57 -4.96
C TRP A 91 3.28 21.05 -4.21
N LEU A 92 3.10 20.77 -2.92
CA LEU A 92 4.08 20.09 -2.08
C LEU A 92 3.39 18.98 -1.29
N PRO A 93 4.09 17.87 -0.98
CA PRO A 93 3.54 16.82 -0.12
C PRO A 93 3.08 17.38 1.23
N GLN A 94 1.94 16.90 1.72
CA GLN A 94 1.38 17.27 3.02
C GLN A 94 1.19 16.05 3.92
N PRO A 95 1.14 16.23 5.24
CA PRO A 95 0.80 15.14 6.15
C PRO A 95 -0.56 14.52 5.81
N PHE A 96 -0.63 13.18 5.83
CA PHE A 96 -1.90 12.47 5.77
C PHE A 96 -2.68 12.67 7.09
N THR A 97 -3.96 13.00 7.01
CA THR A 97 -4.79 13.42 8.16
C THR A 97 -5.81 12.39 8.61
N LEU A 98 -6.16 11.43 7.76
CA LEU A 98 -7.14 10.39 8.08
C LEU A 98 -6.49 9.23 8.86
N GLU A 99 -7.31 8.26 9.27
CA GLU A 99 -6.80 7.02 9.84
C GLU A 99 -5.99 6.27 8.76
N PRO A 100 -4.70 5.95 9.00
CA PRO A 100 -3.80 5.42 7.97
C PRO A 100 -4.02 3.92 7.75
N ASN A 101 -5.18 3.55 7.19
CA ASN A 101 -5.54 2.18 6.90
C ASN A 101 -6.36 2.05 5.60
N LEU A 102 -6.36 0.86 5.03
CA LEU A 102 -7.21 0.47 3.90
C LEU A 102 -8.31 -0.50 4.35
N ASN A 103 -8.84 -0.33 5.57
CA ASN A 103 -9.80 -1.27 6.16
C ASN A 103 -11.10 -1.38 5.34
N ALA A 104 -11.51 -0.33 4.63
CA ALA A 104 -12.68 -0.40 3.76
C ALA A 104 -12.48 -1.40 2.62
N VAL A 105 -11.28 -1.41 2.01
CA VAL A 105 -10.90 -2.37 0.96
C VAL A 105 -10.85 -3.80 1.52
N GLU A 106 -10.22 -3.98 2.68
CA GLU A 106 -10.17 -5.29 3.36
C GLU A 106 -11.56 -5.85 3.65
N ARG A 107 -12.45 -5.02 4.23
CA ARG A 107 -13.83 -5.42 4.55
C ARG A 107 -14.67 -5.71 3.33
N ALA A 108 -14.55 -4.92 2.27
CA ALA A 108 -15.34 -5.09 1.05
C ALA A 108 -15.07 -6.43 0.35
N LEU A 109 -13.88 -6.99 0.54
CA LEU A 109 -13.42 -8.17 -0.19
C LEU A 109 -13.11 -9.36 0.71
N ASP A 110 -13.16 -9.21 2.03
CA ASP A 110 -12.70 -10.21 3.00
C ASP A 110 -11.26 -10.69 2.67
N ILE A 111 -10.34 -9.73 2.59
CA ILE A 111 -8.93 -9.94 2.28
C ILE A 111 -8.04 -9.19 3.27
N ARG A 112 -6.81 -9.68 3.48
CA ARG A 112 -5.75 -8.93 4.16
C ARG A 112 -4.80 -8.34 3.14
N LEU A 113 -4.56 -7.03 3.23
CA LEU A 113 -3.65 -6.34 2.33
C LEU A 113 -2.22 -6.34 2.88
N GLN A 114 -1.25 -6.25 1.97
CA GLN A 114 0.14 -6.02 2.34
C GLN A 114 0.28 -4.71 3.13
N PRO A 115 0.89 -4.71 4.33
CA PRO A 115 1.05 -3.50 5.15
C PRO A 115 1.78 -2.37 4.42
N ALA A 116 2.74 -2.72 3.56
CA ALA A 116 3.47 -1.76 2.74
C ALA A 116 2.55 -0.97 1.77
N VAL A 117 1.48 -1.56 1.25
CA VAL A 117 0.53 -0.85 0.38
C VAL A 117 -0.31 0.16 1.16
N THR A 118 -0.67 -0.18 2.41
CA THR A 118 -1.30 0.79 3.29
C THR A 118 -0.37 1.97 3.52
N ALA A 119 0.88 1.70 3.91
CA ALA A 119 1.89 2.74 4.09
C ALA A 119 2.06 3.62 2.84
N PHE A 120 2.08 3.02 1.65
CA PHE A 120 2.20 3.75 0.39
C PHE A 120 1.10 4.79 0.19
N TYR A 121 -0.17 4.44 0.41
CA TYR A 121 -1.31 5.34 0.20
C TYR A 121 -1.63 6.28 1.37
N THR A 122 -1.06 6.03 2.56
CA THR A 122 -1.41 6.80 3.77
C THR A 122 -0.21 7.47 4.45
N SER A 123 0.93 7.58 3.77
CA SER A 123 2.13 8.25 4.33
C SER A 123 2.09 9.77 4.24
N GLN A 124 1.39 10.28 3.21
CA GLN A 124 1.29 11.69 2.84
C GLN A 124 0.12 11.89 1.88
N PHE A 125 -0.32 13.14 1.73
CA PHE A 125 -0.99 13.59 0.52
C PHE A 125 0.05 14.13 -0.46
N ALA A 126 -0.09 13.82 -1.74
CA ALA A 126 0.79 14.29 -2.82
C ALA A 126 0.10 14.15 -4.17
N GLY A 127 0.55 14.91 -5.16
CA GLY A 127 0.21 14.65 -6.55
C GLY A 127 0.97 13.43 -7.08
N ASP A 128 0.48 12.84 -8.17
CA ASP A 128 1.21 11.79 -8.87
C ASP A 128 2.59 12.31 -9.31
N MET A 129 3.59 11.44 -9.25
CA MET A 129 4.98 11.79 -9.51
C MET A 129 5.53 10.98 -10.68
N THR A 130 5.91 11.65 -11.76
CA THR A 130 6.58 11.00 -12.88
C THR A 130 7.98 10.52 -12.48
N ALA A 131 8.31 9.28 -12.84
CA ALA A 131 9.63 8.72 -12.61
C ALA A 131 10.13 7.92 -13.82
N SER A 132 11.43 7.67 -13.85
CA SER A 132 12.06 6.68 -14.71
C SER A 132 12.43 5.44 -13.91
N LEU A 133 12.02 4.27 -14.41
CA LEU A 133 12.48 2.97 -13.97
C LEU A 133 13.28 2.32 -15.11
N HIS A 134 14.60 2.23 -14.96
CA HIS A 134 15.50 1.69 -15.99
C HIS A 134 15.29 2.30 -17.40
N GLY A 135 14.98 3.59 -17.47
CA GLY A 135 14.73 4.31 -18.72
C GLY A 135 13.27 4.30 -19.19
N GLN A 136 12.39 3.50 -18.56
CA GLN A 136 10.96 3.52 -18.84
C GLN A 136 10.27 4.58 -17.97
N GLN A 137 9.45 5.43 -18.60
CA GLN A 137 8.61 6.40 -17.89
C GLN A 137 7.45 5.69 -17.18
N ILE A 138 7.18 6.13 -15.95
CA ILE A 138 6.04 5.71 -15.15
C ILE A 138 5.42 6.93 -14.47
N SER A 139 4.15 6.82 -14.08
CA SER A 139 3.52 7.74 -13.13
C SER A 139 3.32 7.03 -11.80
N LEU A 140 4.00 7.46 -10.75
CA LEU A 140 3.85 6.94 -9.40
C LEU A 140 2.59 7.54 -8.78
N LEU A 141 1.58 6.70 -8.54
CA LEU A 141 0.27 7.12 -8.07
C LEU A 141 0.33 7.54 -6.60
N GLN A 142 -0.34 8.62 -6.24
CA GLN A 142 -0.44 9.12 -4.87
C GLN A 142 -1.90 9.34 -4.46
N THR A 143 -2.11 9.78 -3.22
CA THR A 143 -3.41 10.21 -2.73
C THR A 143 -3.40 11.73 -2.63
N TRP A 144 -4.25 12.38 -3.40
CA TRP A 144 -4.22 13.84 -3.53
C TRP A 144 -4.83 14.57 -2.33
N SER A 145 -5.90 14.01 -1.77
CA SER A 145 -6.69 14.61 -0.68
C SER A 145 -7.52 13.55 0.04
N GLU A 146 -8.27 13.95 1.06
CA GLU A 146 -9.21 13.05 1.76
C GLU A 146 -10.30 12.50 0.82
N ASP A 147 -10.87 13.34 -0.04
CA ASP A 147 -11.87 12.91 -1.03
C ASP A 147 -11.27 11.96 -2.07
N ASP A 148 -10.04 12.23 -2.49
CA ASP A 148 -9.32 11.36 -3.41
C ASP A 148 -8.98 10.00 -2.78
N PHE A 149 -8.68 9.96 -1.48
CA PHE A 149 -8.45 8.71 -0.75
C PHE A 149 -9.66 7.76 -0.80
N LEU A 150 -10.88 8.31 -0.82
CA LEU A 150 -12.09 7.49 -1.00
C LEU A 150 -12.11 6.87 -2.41
N ARG A 151 -11.81 7.66 -3.44
CA ARG A 151 -11.76 7.20 -4.84
C ARG A 151 -10.66 6.17 -5.06
N VAL A 152 -9.48 6.36 -4.46
CA VAL A 152 -8.39 5.39 -4.47
C VAL A 152 -8.88 4.05 -3.91
N GLN A 153 -9.57 4.04 -2.78
CA GLN A 153 -10.12 2.80 -2.20
C GLN A 153 -11.18 2.15 -3.11
N GLU A 154 -12.08 2.93 -3.72
CA GLU A 154 -13.05 2.42 -4.68
C GLU A 154 -12.37 1.77 -5.90
N ASN A 155 -11.33 2.41 -6.44
CA ASN A 155 -10.55 1.88 -7.55
C ASN A 155 -9.81 0.59 -7.18
N LEU A 156 -9.22 0.51 -5.99
CA LEU A 156 -8.59 -0.71 -5.48
C LEU A 156 -9.61 -1.85 -5.32
N ILE A 157 -10.81 -1.56 -4.80
CA ILE A 157 -11.90 -2.54 -4.70
C ILE A 157 -12.29 -3.05 -6.09
N GLY A 158 -12.53 -2.15 -7.05
CA GLY A 158 -12.89 -2.48 -8.42
C GLY A 158 -11.85 -3.38 -9.10
N HIS A 159 -10.57 -3.03 -8.97
CA HIS A 159 -9.47 -3.83 -9.50
C HIS A 159 -9.41 -5.23 -8.88
N LEU A 160 -9.52 -5.34 -7.57
CA LEU A 160 -9.50 -6.64 -6.88
C LEU A 160 -10.73 -7.50 -7.21
N LEU A 161 -11.90 -6.90 -7.41
CA LEU A 161 -13.10 -7.62 -7.89
C LEU A 161 -12.89 -8.17 -9.30
N MET A 162 -12.31 -7.38 -10.21
CA MET A 162 -11.94 -7.84 -11.55
C MET A 162 -10.95 -9.02 -11.46
N LYS A 163 -9.90 -8.90 -10.63
CA LYS A 163 -8.91 -9.98 -10.40
C LYS A 163 -9.58 -11.28 -9.91
N ARG A 164 -10.51 -11.17 -8.96
CA ARG A 164 -11.29 -12.31 -8.44
C ARG A 164 -12.13 -12.97 -9.54
N ARG A 165 -12.84 -12.18 -10.35
CA ARG A 165 -13.66 -12.67 -11.49
C ARG A 165 -12.81 -13.43 -12.51
N LEU A 166 -11.61 -12.94 -12.80
CA LEU A 166 -10.66 -13.56 -13.72
C LEU A 166 -9.85 -14.72 -13.09
N LYS A 167 -10.11 -15.06 -11.81
CA LYS A 167 -9.37 -16.07 -11.04
C LYS A 167 -7.85 -15.81 -11.06
N GLN A 168 -7.46 -14.55 -10.92
CA GLN A 168 -6.07 -14.10 -10.86
C GLN A 168 -5.65 -13.84 -9.41
N SER A 169 -4.34 -13.89 -9.15
CA SER A 169 -3.81 -13.47 -7.85
C SER A 169 -4.15 -12.01 -7.58
N PRO A 170 -4.53 -11.64 -6.34
CA PRO A 170 -4.82 -10.27 -5.98
C PRO A 170 -3.56 -9.40 -6.08
N THR A 171 -3.70 -8.24 -6.69
CA THR A 171 -2.65 -7.23 -6.84
C THR A 171 -3.22 -5.85 -6.54
N LEU A 172 -2.38 -4.90 -6.14
CA LEU A 172 -2.75 -3.52 -5.84
C LEU A 172 -1.86 -2.61 -6.68
N PHE A 173 -2.41 -1.88 -7.64
CA PHE A 173 -1.63 -0.97 -8.49
C PHE A 173 -1.01 0.14 -7.64
N ILE A 174 0.18 0.62 -8.01
CA ILE A 174 0.90 1.72 -7.35
C ILE A 174 1.54 2.69 -8.36
N ALA A 175 1.64 2.30 -9.63
CA ALA A 175 2.10 3.16 -10.71
C ALA A 175 1.46 2.75 -12.05
N THR A 176 1.34 3.71 -12.96
CA THR A 176 0.97 3.46 -14.36
C THR A 176 2.19 3.58 -15.26
N THR A 177 2.07 3.05 -16.47
CA THR A 177 3.06 3.19 -17.54
C THR A 177 2.44 3.96 -18.70
N ASP A 178 3.23 4.31 -19.72
CA ASP A 178 2.69 4.90 -20.96
C ASP A 178 1.78 3.93 -21.75
N SER A 179 1.81 2.63 -21.41
CA SER A 179 0.91 1.63 -21.97
C SER A 179 -0.39 1.55 -21.16
N GLU A 180 -1.53 1.78 -21.83
CA GLU A 180 -2.86 1.60 -21.23
C GLU A 180 -3.17 0.15 -20.81
N LEU A 181 -2.36 -0.81 -21.28
CA LEU A 181 -2.54 -2.23 -20.99
C LEU A 181 -1.66 -2.73 -19.84
N GLU A 182 -0.72 -1.92 -19.36
CA GLU A 182 0.26 -2.32 -18.35
C GLU A 182 0.23 -1.41 -17.13
N VAL A 183 0.22 -2.02 -15.95
CA VAL A 183 0.26 -1.32 -14.66
C VAL A 183 1.32 -1.94 -13.77
N ILE A 184 1.92 -1.13 -12.91
CA ILE A 184 2.83 -1.58 -11.88
C ILE A 184 2.04 -1.76 -10.58
N SER A 185 2.12 -2.95 -10.03
CA SER A 185 1.32 -3.36 -8.87
C SER A 185 2.14 -4.13 -7.85
N VAL A 186 1.63 -4.21 -6.63
CA VAL A 186 2.14 -5.09 -5.58
C VAL A 186 1.38 -6.41 -5.63
N CYS A 187 2.08 -7.52 -5.72
CA CYS A 187 1.49 -8.84 -5.54
C CYS A 187 1.08 -9.01 -4.08
N ASN A 188 -0.22 -9.09 -3.80
CA ASN A 188 -0.69 -9.13 -2.42
C ASN A 188 -0.28 -10.41 -1.67
N MET A 189 0.16 -11.45 -2.41
CA MET A 189 0.61 -12.72 -1.83
C MET A 189 2.10 -12.70 -1.45
N SER A 190 2.96 -12.09 -2.26
CA SER A 190 4.42 -12.09 -2.04
C SER A 190 4.97 -10.77 -1.52
N GLY A 191 4.27 -9.65 -1.71
CA GLY A 191 4.77 -8.30 -1.42
C GLY A 191 5.70 -7.74 -2.49
N GLU A 192 6.02 -8.54 -3.53
CA GLU A 192 6.83 -8.11 -4.67
C GLU A 192 6.10 -7.08 -5.52
N VAL A 193 6.86 -6.15 -6.09
CA VAL A 193 6.36 -5.23 -7.11
C VAL A 193 6.52 -5.89 -8.47
N ILE A 194 5.44 -5.87 -9.24
CA ILE A 194 5.32 -6.50 -10.54
C ILE A 194 4.85 -5.49 -11.59
N LEU A 195 5.35 -5.62 -12.81
CA LEU A 195 4.70 -5.11 -14.01
C LEU A 195 3.69 -6.16 -14.47
N GLU A 196 2.42 -5.80 -14.64
CA GLU A 196 1.38 -6.73 -15.07
C GLU A 196 0.53 -6.20 -16.23
N GLN A 197 0.16 -7.11 -17.12
CA GLN A 197 -0.75 -6.80 -18.22
C GLN A 197 -2.20 -7.04 -17.80
N LEU A 198 -3.02 -5.99 -17.85
CA LEU A 198 -4.42 -6.02 -17.47
C LEU A 198 -5.21 -7.09 -18.22
N GLY A 199 -6.12 -7.77 -17.51
CA GLY A 199 -6.95 -8.85 -18.07
C GLY A 199 -6.23 -10.19 -18.29
N THR A 200 -4.90 -10.26 -18.15
CA THR A 200 -4.12 -11.49 -18.41
C THR A 200 -3.37 -11.99 -17.17
N LYS A 201 -2.73 -13.16 -17.26
CA LYS A 201 -1.84 -13.69 -16.22
C LYS A 201 -0.36 -13.30 -16.41
N LYS A 202 -0.05 -12.51 -17.45
CA LYS A 202 1.32 -12.08 -17.73
C LYS A 202 1.75 -11.04 -16.73
N ARG A 203 2.86 -11.32 -16.06
CA ARG A 203 3.48 -10.43 -15.07
C ARG A 203 4.97 -10.69 -14.98
N GLN A 204 5.71 -9.65 -14.62
CA GLN A 204 7.16 -9.68 -14.39
C GLN A 204 7.45 -9.05 -13.03
N VAL A 205 8.25 -9.71 -12.20
CA VAL A 205 8.76 -9.10 -10.96
C VAL A 205 9.79 -8.05 -11.32
N ILE A 206 9.61 -6.83 -10.82
CA ILE A 206 10.51 -5.69 -11.08
C ILE A 206 11.23 -5.23 -9.81
N ALA A 207 10.68 -5.51 -8.63
CA ALA A 207 11.37 -5.29 -7.36
C ALA A 207 10.86 -6.24 -6.27
N PRO A 208 11.69 -6.62 -5.29
CA PRO A 208 11.28 -7.53 -4.22
C PRO A 208 10.34 -6.89 -3.18
N SER A 209 10.23 -5.56 -3.13
CA SER A 209 9.30 -4.83 -2.25
C SER A 209 9.09 -3.39 -2.72
N ILE A 210 8.07 -2.71 -2.20
CA ILE A 210 7.80 -1.28 -2.49
C ILE A 210 9.01 -0.42 -2.15
N ARG A 211 9.67 -0.67 -1.01
CA ARG A 211 10.90 0.05 -0.62
C ARG A 211 11.98 -0.04 -1.70
N ASN A 212 12.26 -1.25 -2.20
CA ASN A 212 13.29 -1.45 -3.22
C ASN A 212 12.89 -0.86 -4.57
N PHE A 213 11.59 -0.89 -4.90
CA PHE A 213 11.04 -0.21 -6.05
C PHE A 213 11.27 1.30 -5.97
N LEU A 214 10.86 1.95 -4.88
CA LEU A 214 11.03 3.40 -4.68
C LEU A 214 12.49 3.83 -4.74
N ILE A 215 13.42 3.07 -4.17
CA ILE A 215 14.87 3.34 -4.24
C ILE A 215 15.41 3.25 -5.66
N SER A 216 14.81 2.41 -6.52
CA SER A 216 15.24 2.25 -7.91
C SER A 216 14.72 3.33 -8.86
N LEU A 217 13.74 4.14 -8.42
CA LEU A 217 13.14 5.19 -9.24
C LEU A 217 14.05 6.42 -9.30
N GLN A 218 14.06 7.05 -10.47
CA GLN A 218 14.65 8.38 -10.67
C GLN A 218 13.53 9.37 -10.98
N PRO A 219 13.39 10.48 -10.24
CA PRO A 219 12.43 11.52 -10.57
C PRO A 219 12.60 12.01 -12.02
N LEU A 220 11.49 12.20 -12.72
CA LEU A 220 11.47 12.69 -14.09
C LEU A 220 10.57 13.91 -14.18
N ILE A 221 11.05 14.98 -14.82
CA ILE A 221 10.25 16.15 -15.17
C ILE A 221 9.92 16.05 -16.65
N ILE A 222 8.63 16.00 -16.98
CA ILE A 222 8.16 16.05 -18.37
C ILE A 222 7.98 17.52 -18.72
N ASN A 223 8.98 18.10 -19.39
CA ASN A 223 8.83 19.41 -20.01
C ASN A 223 8.12 19.22 -21.35
N TYR A 224 6.86 19.64 -21.46
CA TYR A 224 6.23 19.78 -22.76
C TYR A 224 6.87 20.97 -23.47
N PRO A 225 7.48 20.81 -24.66
CA PRO A 225 7.94 21.96 -25.42
C PRO A 225 6.74 22.84 -25.77
N ASN A 226 6.91 24.15 -25.56
CA ASN A 226 5.98 25.19 -25.99
C ASN A 226 5.78 25.19 -27.52
#